data_AF-A0A926Y5C5-F1
#
_entry.id   AF-A0A926Y5C5-F1
#
_cell.length_a   1.000
_cell.length_b   1.000
_cell.length_c   1.000
_cell.angle_alpha   90.00
_cell.angle_beta   90.00
_cell.angle_gamma   90.00
#
_symmetry.space_group_name_H-M   'P 1'
#
loop_
_entity.id
_entity.type
_entity.pdbx_description
1 polymer ?
#
loop_
_entity_poly.entity_id
_entity_poly.type
_entity_poly.pdbx_seq_one_letter_code
_entity_poly.pdbx_strand_id
1 'polypeptide(L)'
;MFSDEIEKLGRLWETVRNTAIRVPGRYLADGRRPDLAIVNLPQSEVEQQEKGIKTTPHMVIEIASSNWKDDLRDKIFAYLHLQVPEYWIVDYAGQIPEKYCERGRGVKTIVHTLRTVGRYGYDKQEFIGDEVIPCQTFEDLQLTTHQILQLGKTSL
;
A
#
# COMPACT_ATOMS: atom_id res chain seq x y z
N MET A 1 9.21 -6.95 -10.37
CA MET A 1 8.45 -5.72 -10.70
C MET A 1 8.81 -4.56 -9.79
N PHE A 2 8.26 -4.40 -8.59
CA PHE A 2 8.62 -3.23 -7.75
C PHE A 2 10.11 -3.17 -7.41
N SER A 3 10.76 -4.32 -7.18
CA SER A 3 12.22 -4.39 -7.01
C SER A 3 12.97 -3.89 -8.26
N ASP A 4 12.47 -4.21 -9.46
CA ASP A 4 13.06 -3.77 -10.73
C ASP A 4 12.90 -2.25 -10.90
N GLU A 5 11.74 -1.69 -10.50
CA GLU A 5 11.54 -0.22 -10.51
C GLU A 5 12.43 0.49 -9.47
N ILE A 6 12.62 -0.09 -8.28
CA ILE A 6 13.57 0.42 -7.29
C ILE A 6 15.00 0.44 -7.86
N GLU A 7 15.41 -0.63 -8.54
CA GLU A 7 16.73 -0.75 -9.16
C GLU A 7 16.91 0.28 -10.27
N LYS A 8 15.92 0.44 -11.17
CA LYS A 8 15.94 1.46 -12.24
C LYS A 8 16.10 2.87 -11.68
N LEU A 9 15.43 3.19 -10.57
CA LEU A 9 15.54 4.50 -9.91
C LEU A 9 16.83 4.67 -9.08
N GLY A 10 17.61 3.61 -8.88
CA GLY A 10 18.82 3.64 -8.05
C GLY A 10 18.56 4.03 -6.59
N ARG A 11 17.37 3.73 -6.06
CA ARG A 11 16.99 4.10 -4.69
C ARG A 11 17.46 3.05 -3.69
N LEU A 12 17.88 3.50 -2.51
CA LEU A 12 18.17 2.63 -1.36
C LEU A 12 16.88 2.18 -0.67
N TRP A 13 15.99 1.55 -1.42
CA TRP A 13 14.70 1.05 -0.95
C TRP A 13 14.61 -0.46 -1.11
N GLU A 14 13.66 -1.08 -0.41
CA GLU A 14 13.34 -2.48 -0.58
C GLU A 14 11.85 -2.75 -0.50
N THR A 15 11.45 -3.90 -1.05
CA THR A 15 10.10 -4.46 -0.90
C THR A 15 10.07 -5.39 0.31
N VAL A 16 9.19 -5.12 1.26
CA VAL A 16 8.97 -5.98 2.42
C VAL A 16 7.54 -6.50 2.45
N ARG A 17 7.34 -7.70 2.98
CA ARG A 17 6.03 -8.36 3.09
C ARG A 17 5.78 -8.79 4.53
N ASN A 18 4.53 -8.70 4.99
CA ASN A 18 4.08 -9.20 6.30
C ASN A 18 4.92 -8.75 7.50
N THR A 19 5.61 -7.61 7.38
CA THR A 19 6.56 -7.09 8.36
C THR A 19 5.91 -5.98 9.17
N ALA A 20 6.00 -6.05 10.49
CA ALA A 20 5.32 -5.07 11.35
C ALA A 20 5.94 -3.69 11.24
N ILE A 21 5.12 -2.66 11.05
CA ILE A 21 5.51 -1.26 11.10
C ILE A 21 5.50 -0.78 12.55
N ARG A 22 6.63 -0.22 12.98
CA ARG A 22 6.94 0.21 14.35
C ARG A 22 7.71 1.53 14.32
N VAL A 23 7.11 2.57 13.75
CA VAL A 23 7.74 3.89 13.63
C VAL A 23 7.86 4.53 15.03
N PRO A 24 9.07 4.85 15.51
CA PRO A 24 9.25 5.51 16.82
C PRO A 24 8.47 6.82 16.92
N GLY A 25 7.80 7.04 18.05
CA GLY A 25 6.99 8.25 18.29
C GLY A 25 5.64 8.30 17.56
N ARG A 26 5.33 7.33 16.69
CA ARG A 26 4.02 7.20 16.01
C ARG A 26 3.38 5.87 16.40
N TYR A 27 2.75 5.85 17.57
CA TYR A 27 2.18 4.63 18.13
C TYR A 27 1.00 4.12 17.29
N LEU A 28 1.12 2.88 16.82
CA LEU A 28 0.02 2.10 16.26
C LEU A 28 -0.30 1.01 17.28
N ALA A 29 -1.50 1.02 17.83
CA ALA A 29 -1.90 0.15 18.95
C ALA A 29 -1.57 -1.33 18.76
N ASP A 30 -1.52 -1.82 17.51
CA ASP A 30 -1.34 -3.24 17.21
C ASP A 30 -0.19 -3.56 16.23
N GLY A 31 0.62 -2.58 15.82
CA GLY A 31 1.71 -2.78 14.84
C GLY A 31 1.19 -3.31 13.48
N ARG A 32 0.98 -2.42 12.50
CA ARG A 32 0.42 -2.80 11.20
C ARG A 32 1.38 -3.68 10.41
N ARG A 33 0.89 -4.78 9.84
CA ARG A 33 1.64 -5.68 8.95
C ARG A 33 0.99 -5.64 7.57
N PRO A 34 1.50 -4.81 6.65
CA PRO A 34 0.97 -4.78 5.29
C PRO A 34 1.36 -6.05 4.53
N ASP A 35 0.54 -6.42 3.55
CA ASP A 35 0.85 -7.52 2.64
C ASP A 35 2.11 -7.22 1.81
N LEU A 36 2.27 -5.96 1.41
CA LEU A 36 3.49 -5.43 0.79
C LEU A 36 3.70 -3.97 1.17
N ALA A 37 4.96 -3.57 1.38
CA ALA A 37 5.36 -2.18 1.52
C ALA A 37 6.70 -1.91 0.83
N ILE A 38 6.88 -0.65 0.42
CA ILE A 38 8.15 -0.12 -0.07
C ILE A 38 8.74 0.74 1.04
N VAL A 39 9.94 0.42 1.49
CA VAL A 39 10.59 1.05 2.64
C VAL A 39 12.04 1.41 2.34
N ASN A 40 12.65 2.25 3.15
CA ASN A 40 14.10 2.46 3.07
C ASN A 40 14.85 1.19 3.49
N LEU A 41 15.95 0.90 2.81
CA LEU A 41 16.90 -0.10 3.28
C LEU A 41 17.46 0.32 4.65
N PRO A 42 17.65 -0.63 5.57
CA PRO A 42 18.40 -0.40 6.80
C PRO A 42 19.80 0.14 6.50
N GLN A 43 20.23 1.15 7.24
CA GLN A 43 21.51 1.83 7.04
C GLN A 43 22.65 1.22 7.87
N SER A 44 22.35 0.28 8.77
CA SER A 44 23.34 -0.41 9.61
C SER A 44 22.93 -1.85 9.93
N GLU A 45 23.89 -2.69 10.32
CA GLU A 45 23.62 -4.06 10.81
C GLU A 45 22.71 -4.05 12.05
N VAL A 46 22.84 -3.02 12.90
CA VAL A 46 21.98 -2.85 14.07
C VAL A 46 20.52 -2.66 13.64
N GLU A 47 20.26 -1.78 12.67
CA GLU A 47 18.92 -1.58 12.12
C GLU A 47 18.37 -2.85 11.44
N GLN A 48 19.22 -3.63 10.77
CA GLN A 48 18.82 -4.91 10.16
C GLN A 48 18.40 -5.95 11.20
N GLN A 49 19.04 -5.94 12.38
CA GLN A 49 18.72 -6.85 13.49
C GLN A 49 17.47 -6.41 14.26
N GLU A 50 17.05 -5.15 14.14
CA GLU A 50 15.83 -4.69 14.77
C GLU A 50 14.58 -5.29 14.13
N LYS A 51 13.61 -5.70 14.97
CA LYS A 51 12.35 -6.26 14.48
C LYS A 51 11.42 -5.16 13.96
N GLY A 52 11.08 -5.24 12.67
CA GLY A 52 10.03 -4.45 12.03
C GLY A 52 10.51 -3.17 11.36
N ILE A 53 9.64 -2.59 10.53
CA ILE A 53 9.90 -1.37 9.75
C ILE A 53 9.87 -0.16 10.69
N LYS A 54 10.96 0.62 10.76
CA LYS A 54 11.09 1.77 11.67
C LYS A 54 10.84 3.13 11.03
N THR A 55 10.74 3.16 9.72
CA THR A 55 10.47 4.36 8.93
C THR A 55 9.05 4.34 8.39
N THR A 56 8.52 5.50 8.03
CA THR A 56 7.28 5.56 7.26
C THR A 56 7.52 4.91 5.89
N PRO A 57 6.72 3.90 5.49
CA PRO A 57 6.79 3.35 4.14
C PRO A 57 6.49 4.40 3.08
N HIS A 58 7.16 4.31 1.93
CA HIS A 58 6.88 5.13 0.75
C HIS A 58 5.55 4.72 0.11
N MET A 59 5.27 3.41 0.11
CA MET A 59 4.05 2.83 -0.41
C MET A 59 3.63 1.64 0.45
N VAL A 60 2.33 1.46 0.64
CA VAL A 60 1.72 0.27 1.24
C VAL A 60 0.68 -0.32 0.29
N ILE A 61 0.65 -1.64 0.18
CA ILE A 61 -0.38 -2.39 -0.54
C ILE A 61 -0.99 -3.42 0.40
N GLU A 62 -2.32 -3.42 0.44
CA GLU A 62 -3.14 -4.41 1.16
C GLU A 62 -4.01 -5.15 0.16
N ILE A 63 -4.14 -6.45 0.35
CA ILE A 63 -5.09 -7.30 -0.36
C ILE A 63 -6.35 -7.37 0.50
N ALA A 64 -7.48 -6.94 -0.05
CA ALA A 64 -8.73 -7.01 0.71
C ALA A 64 -9.00 -8.47 1.09
N SER A 65 -9.36 -8.72 2.35
CA SER A 65 -9.88 -10.01 2.81
C SER A 65 -11.37 -9.92 3.14
N SER A 66 -12.00 -11.06 3.37
CA SER A 66 -13.41 -11.13 3.78
C SER A 66 -13.71 -10.38 5.09
N ASN A 67 -12.69 -10.00 5.86
CA ASN A 67 -12.79 -9.26 7.12
C ASN A 67 -12.84 -7.71 6.95
N TRP A 68 -13.26 -7.22 5.78
CA TRP A 68 -13.18 -5.80 5.40
C TRP A 68 -13.87 -4.79 6.34
N LYS A 69 -14.83 -5.22 7.17
CA LYS A 69 -15.76 -4.34 7.90
C LYS A 69 -15.08 -3.46 8.95
N ASP A 70 -14.14 -4.03 9.69
CA ASP A 70 -13.41 -3.32 10.74
C ASP A 70 -12.03 -2.88 10.23
N ASP A 71 -11.42 -3.67 9.35
CA ASP A 71 -10.04 -3.45 8.90
C ASP A 71 -9.88 -2.27 7.94
N LEU A 72 -10.86 -1.97 7.08
CA LEU A 72 -10.68 -0.96 6.03
C LEU A 72 -10.46 0.43 6.62
N ARG A 73 -11.32 0.82 7.57
CA ARG A 73 -11.28 2.14 8.19
C ARG A 73 -10.04 2.31 9.06
N ASP A 74 -9.74 1.30 9.87
CA ASP A 74 -8.65 1.39 10.84
C ASP A 74 -7.27 1.35 10.16
N LYS A 75 -7.14 0.65 9.02
CA LYS A 75 -5.93 0.68 8.19
C LYS A 75 -5.73 2.05 7.53
N ILE A 76 -6.79 2.65 6.95
CA ILE A 76 -6.70 3.99 6.35
C ILE A 76 -6.23 5.02 7.39
N PHE A 77 -6.84 5.04 8.58
CA PHE A 77 -6.42 5.97 9.62
C PHE A 77 -5.01 5.70 10.14
N ALA A 78 -4.61 4.43 10.29
CA ALA A 78 -3.27 4.07 10.71
C ALA A 78 -2.21 4.56 9.70
N TYR A 79 -2.40 4.28 8.42
CA TYR A 79 -1.45 4.70 7.38
C TYR A 79 -1.47 6.22 7.19
N LEU A 80 -2.62 6.86 7.34
CA LEU A 80 -2.71 8.33 7.37
C LEU A 80 -1.93 8.91 8.55
N HIS A 81 -2.07 8.34 9.76
CA HIS A 81 -1.31 8.78 10.93
C HIS A 81 0.20 8.61 10.74
N LEU A 82 0.62 7.54 10.06
CA LEU A 82 2.00 7.33 9.65
C LEU A 82 2.47 8.26 8.52
N GLN A 83 1.56 8.98 7.85
CA GLN A 83 1.83 9.81 6.68
C GLN A 83 2.43 8.99 5.52
N VAL A 84 1.93 7.77 5.31
CA VAL A 84 2.30 6.98 4.13
C VAL A 84 1.85 7.76 2.88
N PRO A 85 2.75 8.09 1.94
CA PRO A 85 2.37 8.87 0.76
C PRO A 85 1.34 8.14 -0.10
N GLU A 86 1.51 6.83 -0.28
CA GLU A 86 0.72 6.02 -1.20
C GLU A 86 0.20 4.74 -0.53
N TYR A 87 -1.12 4.54 -0.52
CA TYR A 87 -1.75 3.37 0.08
C TYR A 87 -2.79 2.75 -0.85
N TRP A 88 -2.52 1.52 -1.31
CA TRP A 88 -3.38 0.79 -2.24
C TRP A 88 -4.10 -0.35 -1.55
N ILE A 89 -5.33 -0.60 -2.01
CA ILE A 89 -6.15 -1.73 -1.61
C ILE A 89 -6.58 -2.48 -2.86
N VAL A 90 -6.18 -3.74 -2.97
CA VAL A 90 -6.56 -4.61 -4.09
C VAL A 90 -7.75 -5.45 -3.67
N ASP A 91 -8.95 -5.10 -4.15
CA ASP A 91 -10.15 -5.91 -3.97
C ASP A 91 -10.29 -6.94 -5.08
N TYR A 92 -9.51 -8.02 -4.95
CA TYR A 92 -9.41 -9.06 -5.98
C TYR A 92 -10.70 -9.86 -6.19
N ALA A 93 -11.61 -9.88 -5.21
CA ALA A 93 -12.85 -10.64 -5.22
C ALA A 93 -14.09 -9.76 -5.34
N GLY A 94 -13.95 -8.43 -5.38
CA GLY A 94 -15.07 -7.50 -5.35
C GLY A 94 -15.91 -7.64 -4.07
N GLN A 95 -15.26 -7.89 -2.93
CA GLN A 95 -15.93 -8.18 -1.67
C GLN A 95 -16.16 -6.93 -0.81
N ILE A 96 -15.51 -5.80 -1.13
CA ILE A 96 -15.80 -4.54 -0.46
C ILE A 96 -17.24 -4.12 -0.82
N PRO A 97 -18.10 -3.84 0.17
CA PRO A 97 -19.47 -3.47 -0.10
C PRO A 97 -19.58 -2.19 -0.90
N GLU A 98 -20.59 -2.14 -1.75
CA GLU A 98 -20.90 -1.01 -2.62
C GLU A 98 -20.92 0.34 -1.90
N LYS A 99 -21.43 0.42 -0.67
CA LYS A 99 -21.47 1.68 0.10
C LYS A 99 -20.10 2.30 0.42
N TYR A 100 -19.00 1.55 0.25
CA TYR A 100 -17.62 2.05 0.40
C TYR A 100 -16.93 2.25 -0.95
N CYS A 101 -17.61 1.91 -2.04
CA CYS A 101 -17.11 1.94 -3.40
C CYS A 101 -17.76 3.09 -4.20
N GLU A 102 -16.96 3.93 -4.83
CA GLU A 102 -17.44 4.99 -5.73
C GLU A 102 -17.93 4.43 -7.07
N ARG A 103 -17.37 3.29 -7.49
CA ARG A 103 -17.66 2.66 -8.79
C ARG A 103 -18.44 1.35 -8.67
N GLY A 104 -19.34 1.25 -7.70
CA GLY A 104 -20.14 0.06 -7.46
C GLY A 104 -19.33 -1.12 -6.90
N ARG A 105 -19.96 -2.26 -6.63
CA ARG A 105 -19.24 -3.47 -6.19
C ARG A 105 -18.52 -4.13 -7.37
N GLY A 106 -17.32 -4.65 -7.16
CA GLY A 106 -16.58 -5.39 -8.18
C GLY A 106 -15.08 -5.38 -7.96
N VAL A 107 -14.37 -6.18 -8.77
CA VAL A 107 -12.90 -6.29 -8.72
C VAL A 107 -12.26 -4.95 -9.07
N LYS A 108 -11.39 -4.44 -8.20
CA LYS A 108 -10.79 -3.10 -8.36
C LYS A 108 -9.51 -2.93 -7.54
N THR A 109 -8.75 -1.91 -7.91
CA THR A 109 -7.72 -1.32 -7.05
C THR A 109 -8.20 0.05 -6.56
N ILE A 110 -8.19 0.25 -5.25
CA ILE A 110 -8.50 1.53 -4.61
C ILE A 110 -7.18 2.18 -4.19
N VAL A 111 -6.89 3.36 -4.72
CA VAL A 111 -5.68 4.13 -4.43
C VAL A 111 -6.01 5.27 -3.50
N HIS A 112 -5.25 5.37 -2.42
CA HIS A 112 -5.25 6.50 -1.50
C HIS A 112 -3.92 7.24 -1.61
N THR A 113 -3.97 8.52 -1.99
CA THR A 113 -2.79 9.38 -2.15
C THR A 113 -2.82 10.48 -1.10
N LEU A 114 -1.75 10.62 -0.31
CA LEU A 114 -1.69 11.58 0.79
C LEU A 114 -1.80 13.00 0.22
N ARG A 115 -2.80 13.74 0.69
CA ARG A 115 -3.06 15.09 0.18
C ARG A 115 -1.99 16.05 0.67
N THR A 116 -1.33 16.76 -0.26
CA THR A 116 -0.26 17.73 0.04
C THR A 116 -0.75 19.17 0.18
N VAL A 117 -1.96 19.46 -0.31
CA VAL A 117 -2.58 20.79 -0.26
C VAL A 117 -4.01 20.71 0.29
N GLY A 118 -4.38 21.63 1.17
CA GLY A 118 -5.73 21.70 1.76
C GLY A 118 -5.87 20.89 3.04
N ARG A 119 -7.05 20.33 3.29
CA ARG A 119 -7.32 19.55 4.52
C ARG A 119 -6.51 18.25 4.50
N TYR A 120 -5.84 17.97 5.62
CA TYR A 120 -5.13 16.72 5.86
C TYR A 120 -6.02 15.49 5.66
N GLY A 121 -5.55 14.54 4.87
CA GLY A 121 -6.30 13.33 4.52
C GLY A 121 -5.73 12.65 3.29
N TYR A 122 -6.42 11.59 2.85
CA TYR A 122 -6.16 10.93 1.58
C TYR A 122 -7.17 11.39 0.52
N ASP A 123 -6.70 11.56 -0.71
CA ASP A 123 -7.56 11.49 -1.90
C ASP A 123 -7.73 10.03 -2.32
N LYS A 124 -8.96 9.64 -2.63
CA LYS A 124 -9.34 8.28 -3.00
C LYS A 124 -9.71 8.22 -4.48
N GLN A 125 -9.22 7.19 -5.17
CA GLN A 125 -9.58 6.88 -6.56
C GLN A 125 -9.73 5.35 -6.75
N GLU A 126 -10.60 4.94 -7.67
CA GLU A 126 -10.87 3.53 -7.97
C GLU A 126 -10.62 3.21 -9.43
N PHE A 127 -9.80 2.18 -9.65
CA PHE A 127 -9.41 1.69 -10.97
C PHE A 127 -9.91 0.26 -11.17
N ILE A 128 -10.40 -0.04 -12.38
CA ILE A 128 -10.99 -1.32 -12.74
C ILE A 128 -10.43 -1.85 -14.06
N GLY A 129 -10.37 -3.18 -14.19
CA GLY A 129 -9.94 -3.84 -15.43
C GLY A 129 -8.54 -3.39 -15.87
N ASP A 130 -8.47 -2.83 -17.08
CA ASP A 130 -7.24 -2.42 -17.75
C ASP A 130 -6.98 -0.89 -17.65
N GLU A 131 -7.67 -0.19 -16.75
CA GLU A 131 -7.35 1.22 -16.46
C GLU A 131 -5.97 1.31 -15.82
N VAL A 132 -5.13 2.23 -16.35
CA VAL A 132 -3.80 2.50 -15.81
C VAL A 132 -3.94 3.20 -14.47
N ILE A 133 -3.31 2.62 -13.45
CA ILE A 133 -3.24 3.13 -12.09
C ILE A 133 -2.00 4.03 -12.01
N PRO A 134 -2.16 5.35 -11.78
CA PRO A 134 -1.02 6.22 -11.53
C PRO A 134 -0.32 5.81 -10.24
N CYS A 135 0.98 5.53 -10.32
CA CYS A 135 1.80 5.23 -9.15
C CYS A 135 2.70 6.42 -8.84
N GLN A 136 2.46 7.11 -7.72
CA GLN A 136 3.27 8.28 -7.35
C GLN A 136 4.70 7.88 -6.95
N THR A 137 4.85 6.67 -6.39
CA THR A 137 6.12 6.13 -5.94
C THR A 137 7.02 5.75 -7.11
N PHE A 138 6.42 5.33 -8.24
CA PHE A 138 7.10 4.92 -9.46
C PHE A 138 6.36 5.54 -10.67
N GLU A 139 6.66 6.79 -11.01
CA GLU A 139 5.88 7.59 -11.98
C GLU A 139 5.77 6.95 -13.38
N ASP A 140 6.80 6.21 -13.81
CA ASP A 140 6.84 5.53 -15.11
C ASP A 140 6.15 4.15 -15.09
N LEU A 141 5.73 3.65 -13.92
CA LEU A 141 5.14 2.34 -13.78
C LEU A 141 3.68 2.34 -14.25
N GLN A 142 3.43 1.63 -15.34
CA GLN A 142 2.09 1.44 -15.89
C GLN A 142 1.52 0.10 -15.42
N LEU A 143 0.73 0.13 -14.34
CA LEU A 143 0.03 -1.04 -13.83
C LEU A 143 -1.49 -0.91 -13.98
N THR A 144 -2.14 -2.03 -14.21
CA THR A 144 -3.60 -2.15 -14.20
C THR A 144 -4.05 -3.14 -13.12
N THR A 145 -5.31 -3.05 -12.69
CA THR A 145 -5.88 -4.03 -11.76
C THR A 145 -5.77 -5.44 -12.34
N HIS A 146 -6.05 -5.63 -13.63
CA HIS A 146 -5.97 -6.94 -14.26
C HIS A 146 -4.54 -7.52 -14.22
N GLN A 147 -3.51 -6.73 -14.53
CA GLN A 147 -2.12 -7.17 -14.44
C GLN A 147 -1.70 -7.53 -13.00
N ILE A 148 -2.09 -6.72 -12.01
CA ILE A 148 -1.84 -7.00 -10.59
C ILE A 148 -2.39 -8.39 -10.22
N LEU A 149 -3.61 -8.71 -10.66
CA LEU A 149 -4.27 -9.98 -10.37
C LEU A 149 -3.61 -11.16 -11.08
N GLN A 150 -3.14 -10.97 -12.33
CA GLN A 150 -2.41 -12.01 -13.05
C GLN A 150 -1.09 -12.36 -12.33
N LEU A 151 -0.33 -11.35 -11.93
CA LEU A 151 0.93 -11.53 -11.22
C LEU A 151 0.76 -12.20 -9.85
N GLY A 152 -0.33 -11.89 -9.15
CA GLY A 152 -0.69 -12.54 -7.89
C GLY A 152 -0.98 -14.03 -8.04
N LYS A 153 -1.47 -14.48 -9.22
CA LYS A 153 -1.73 -15.90 -9.51
C LYS A 153 -0.46 -16.69 -9.85
N THR A 154 0.54 -16.03 -10.45
CA THR A 154 1.80 -16.66 -10.87
C THR A 154 2.81 -16.81 -9.72
N SER A 155 2.55 -16.19 -8.57
CA SER A 155 3.42 -16.21 -7.39
C SER A 155 3.06 -17.32 -6.38
N LEU A 156 2.31 -18.34 -6.80
CA LEU A 156 1.94 -19.54 -6.05
C LEU A 156 2.60 -20.78 -6.65
#